data_AF-A0A2G1DKN6-F1
#
_entry.id   AF-A0A2G1DKN6-F1
#
_cell.length_a   1.000
_cell.length_b   1.000
_cell.length_c   1.000
_cell.angle_alpha   90.00
_cell.angle_beta   90.00
_cell.angle_gamma   90.00
#
_symmetry.space_group_name_H-M   'P 1'
#
loop_
_entity.id
_entity.type
_entity.pdbx_description
1 polymer ?
#
loop_
_entity_poly.entity_id
_entity_poly.type
_entity_poly.pdbx_seq_one_letter_code
_entity_poly.pdbx_strand_id
1 'polypeptide(L)'
;MNNIYYIDEEPLYYLDGSKQIDSFLWKFMYKKVQKRLKKSIINVENIKKIIFNKSNSFGCTIDAPLEYVMLRNEAIFYNIKNEREYYIPLNIGFIGKTGAFDIVLIGDVIDIRDSTRRRFKPKDRLSHTPVLSIKNFKLIEKSFKKLLEHIENEDNKLKN
;
A
#
# COMPACT_ATOMS: atom_id res chain seq x y z
N MET A 1 11.33 -9.19 -2.75
CA MET A 1 10.06 -8.65 -3.28
C MET A 1 9.06 -8.52 -2.14
N ASN A 2 8.71 -7.30 -1.75
CA ASN A 2 7.64 -7.08 -0.77
C ASN A 2 6.31 -6.99 -1.50
N ASN A 3 5.79 -8.15 -1.89
CA ASN A 3 4.52 -8.26 -2.59
C ASN A 3 3.38 -8.32 -1.57
N ILE A 4 2.33 -7.53 -1.79
CA ILE A 4 1.04 -7.76 -1.15
C ILE A 4 0.19 -8.69 -2.00
N TYR A 5 -0.29 -9.77 -1.40
CA TYR A 5 -1.00 -10.83 -2.12
C TYR A 5 -2.50 -10.70 -1.89
N TYR A 6 -3.25 -10.81 -2.98
CA TYR A 6 -4.70 -10.86 -3.02
C TYR A 6 -5.11 -12.22 -3.61
N ILE A 7 -6.32 -12.67 -3.27
CA ILE A 7 -6.87 -13.92 -3.83
C ILE A 7 -7.19 -13.75 -5.31
N ASP A 8 -7.62 -12.55 -5.70
CA ASP A 8 -8.05 -12.18 -7.04
C ASP A 8 -7.90 -10.66 -7.24
N GLU A 9 -8.26 -10.16 -8.43
CA GLU A 9 -8.18 -8.74 -8.82
C GLU A 9 -9.32 -7.90 -8.23
N GLU A 10 -9.69 -8.12 -6.96
CA GLU A 10 -10.75 -7.36 -6.30
C GLU A 10 -10.22 -6.55 -5.10
N PRO A 11 -10.64 -5.27 -4.97
CA PRO A 11 -10.41 -4.52 -3.74
C PRO A 11 -11.08 -5.20 -2.55
N LEU A 12 -10.36 -5.26 -1.43
CA LEU A 12 -10.86 -5.97 -0.24
C LEU A 12 -11.63 -5.04 0.71
N TYR A 13 -11.50 -3.73 0.55
CA TYR A 13 -12.17 -2.72 1.36
C TYR A 13 -11.96 -2.95 2.87
N TYR A 14 -13.01 -3.30 3.61
CA TYR A 14 -12.94 -3.56 5.05
C TYR A 14 -12.57 -5.01 5.39
N LEU A 15 -12.42 -5.89 4.40
CA LEU A 15 -12.06 -7.30 4.58
C LEU A 15 -10.54 -7.45 4.70
N ASP A 16 -10.09 -8.48 5.40
CA ASP A 16 -8.69 -8.90 5.42
C ASP A 16 -8.26 -9.59 4.11
N GLY A 17 -6.99 -10.00 4.02
CA GLY A 17 -6.44 -10.69 2.84
C GLY A 17 -7.14 -12.01 2.48
N SER A 18 -7.89 -12.61 3.40
CA SER A 18 -8.66 -13.84 3.20
C SER A 18 -10.14 -13.62 2.90
N LYS A 19 -10.54 -12.37 2.63
CA LYS A 19 -11.94 -11.94 2.44
C LYS A 19 -12.82 -12.11 3.69
N GLN A 20 -12.24 -12.04 4.88
CA GLN A 20 -12.97 -12.15 6.15
C GLN A 20 -13.07 -10.81 6.89
N ILE A 21 -14.04 -10.70 7.80
CA ILE A 21 -14.19 -9.60 8.75
C ILE A 21 -14.18 -10.17 10.18
N ASP A 22 -13.33 -9.61 11.03
CA ASP A 22 -13.19 -9.91 12.46
C ASP A 22 -14.35 -9.34 13.28
N SER A 23 -14.83 -8.12 12.98
CA SER A 23 -15.97 -7.53 13.72
C SER A 23 -16.71 -6.42 12.96
N PHE A 24 -17.95 -6.12 13.35
CA PHE A 24 -18.70 -4.97 12.81
C PHE A 24 -18.04 -3.61 13.09
N LEU A 25 -17.32 -3.49 14.22
CA LEU A 25 -16.56 -2.28 14.56
C LEU A 25 -15.50 -2.00 13.49
N TRP A 26 -14.91 -3.04 12.91
CA TRP A 26 -13.97 -2.95 11.79
C TRP A 26 -14.54 -2.11 10.64
N LYS A 27 -15.76 -2.43 10.19
CA LYS A 27 -16.43 -1.72 9.10
C LYS A 27 -16.63 -0.25 9.42
N PHE A 28 -16.95 0.08 10.68
CA PHE A 28 -17.11 1.46 11.12
C PHE A 28 -15.78 2.23 11.15
N MET A 29 -14.71 1.63 11.69
CA MET A 29 -13.38 2.23 11.71
C MET A 29 -12.84 2.44 10.29
N TYR A 30 -13.02 1.44 9.42
CA TYR A 30 -12.67 1.54 8.01
C TYR A 30 -13.38 2.72 7.33
N LYS A 31 -14.71 2.87 7.54
CA LYS A 31 -15.46 4.02 7.01
C LYS A 31 -14.90 5.36 7.47
N LYS A 32 -14.39 5.47 8.71
CA LYS A 32 -13.74 6.70 9.20
C LYS A 32 -12.44 6.98 8.44
N VAL A 33 -11.61 5.97 8.22
CA VAL A 33 -10.37 6.09 7.43
C VAL A 33 -10.70 6.49 5.99
N GLN A 34 -11.69 5.84 5.37
CA GLN A 34 -12.13 6.16 4.01
C GLN A 34 -12.64 7.59 3.85
N LYS A 35 -13.41 8.11 4.83
CA LYS A 35 -13.82 9.52 4.82
C LYS A 35 -12.64 10.49 4.83
N ARG A 36 -11.53 10.10 5.48
CA ARG A 36 -10.30 10.90 5.51
C ARG A 36 -9.49 10.75 4.22
N LEU A 37 -9.39 9.54 3.67
CA LEU A 37 -8.77 9.26 2.38
C LEU A 37 -9.37 10.11 1.25
N LYS A 38 -10.69 10.29 1.22
CA LYS A 38 -11.36 11.15 0.22
C LYS A 38 -10.89 12.61 0.23
N LYS A 39 -10.27 13.08 1.31
CA LYS A 39 -9.76 14.46 1.47
C LYS A 39 -8.23 14.51 1.55
N SER A 40 -7.55 13.38 1.41
CA SER A 40 -6.11 13.32 1.53
C SER A 40 -5.42 13.61 0.19
N ILE A 41 -4.11 13.78 0.26
CA ILE A 41 -3.23 13.82 -0.92
C ILE A 41 -3.06 12.45 -1.57
N ILE A 42 -3.47 11.36 -0.89
CA ILE A 42 -3.40 10.00 -1.42
C ILE A 42 -4.60 9.82 -2.35
N ASN A 43 -4.39 10.10 -3.64
CA ASN A 43 -5.37 9.95 -4.69
C ASN A 43 -4.77 9.18 -5.88
N VAL A 44 -5.61 8.77 -6.83
CA VAL A 44 -5.18 7.92 -7.96
C VAL A 44 -4.11 8.62 -8.79
N GLU A 45 -4.25 9.92 -9.03
CA GLU A 45 -3.30 10.73 -9.80
C GLU A 45 -1.90 10.72 -9.15
N ASN A 46 -1.81 11.04 -7.86
CA ASN A 46 -0.55 11.07 -7.12
C ASN A 46 0.05 9.67 -6.97
N ILE A 47 -0.75 8.62 -6.80
CA ILE A 47 -0.25 7.25 -6.78
C ILE A 47 0.36 6.90 -8.14
N LYS A 48 -0.34 7.16 -9.25
CA LYS A 48 0.16 6.91 -10.61
C LYS A 48 1.43 7.71 -10.89
N LYS A 49 1.50 8.98 -10.44
CA LYS A 49 2.70 9.82 -10.51
C LYS A 49 3.90 9.17 -9.84
N ILE A 50 3.72 8.59 -8.65
CA ILE A 50 4.79 7.90 -7.91
C ILE A 50 5.19 6.59 -8.62
N ILE A 51 4.20 5.74 -8.89
CA ILE A 51 4.44 4.37 -9.37
C ILE A 51 5.07 4.33 -10.76
N PHE A 52 4.65 5.24 -11.65
CA PHE A 52 5.14 5.31 -13.03
C PHE A 52 6.21 6.38 -13.25
N ASN A 53 6.77 6.93 -12.17
CA ASN A 53 7.91 7.82 -12.29
C ASN A 53 9.11 7.06 -12.86
N LYS A 54 9.72 7.58 -13.92
CA LYS A 54 10.84 6.92 -14.63
C LYS A 54 12.14 6.94 -13.85
N SER A 55 12.29 7.90 -12.93
CA SER A 55 13.45 8.11 -12.08
C SER A 55 13.47 7.16 -10.87
N ASN A 56 12.35 6.48 -10.59
CA ASN A 56 12.21 5.63 -9.42
C ASN A 56 12.83 4.23 -9.61
N SER A 57 13.73 3.88 -8.70
CA SER A 57 14.11 2.50 -8.40
C SER A 57 12.96 1.74 -7.72
N PHE A 58 13.07 0.41 -7.63
CA PHE A 58 12.11 -0.48 -6.93
C PHE A 58 11.83 -0.11 -5.45
N GLY A 59 12.51 0.89 -4.90
CA GLY A 59 12.30 1.47 -3.58
C GLY A 59 13.26 2.64 -3.33
N CYS A 60 13.03 3.36 -2.22
CA CYS A 60 13.89 4.44 -1.75
C CYS A 60 13.74 4.61 -0.23
N THR A 61 14.57 5.50 0.35
CA THR A 61 14.43 5.92 1.74
C THR A 61 14.06 7.40 1.76
N ILE A 62 13.10 7.77 2.61
CA ILE A 62 12.61 9.14 2.77
C ILE A 62 12.72 9.58 4.24
N ASP A 63 12.88 10.89 4.46
CA ASP A 63 12.82 11.47 5.81
C ASP A 63 11.36 11.60 6.28
N ALA A 64 10.82 10.48 6.74
CA ALA A 64 9.43 10.36 7.19
C ALA A 64 9.27 9.30 8.30
N PRO A 65 8.11 9.27 8.99
CA PRO A 65 7.84 8.25 10.02
C PRO A 65 7.82 6.80 9.52
N LEU A 66 7.58 6.61 8.21
CA LEU A 66 7.70 5.33 7.51
C LEU A 66 8.78 5.54 6.46
N GLU A 67 10.03 5.30 6.86
CA GLU A 67 11.22 5.75 6.16
C GLU A 67 11.55 4.91 4.93
N TYR A 68 11.22 3.62 4.90
CA TYR A 68 11.54 2.73 3.79
C TYR A 68 10.35 2.59 2.86
N VAL A 69 10.57 2.87 1.57
CA VAL A 69 9.57 2.78 0.51
C VAL A 69 9.94 1.67 -0.46
N MET A 70 8.96 0.86 -0.84
CA MET A 70 9.07 -0.13 -1.90
C MET A 70 7.94 0.07 -2.90
N LEU A 71 8.25 -0.09 -4.19
CA LEU A 71 7.32 0.20 -5.28
C LEU A 71 7.09 -1.05 -6.13
N ARG A 72 5.86 -1.19 -6.61
CA ARG A 72 5.48 -2.11 -7.68
C ARG A 72 4.66 -1.37 -8.72
N ASN A 73 5.21 -1.33 -9.92
CA ASN A 73 4.64 -0.65 -11.08
C ASN A 73 3.93 -1.57 -12.07
N GLU A 74 3.88 -2.86 -11.79
CA GLU A 74 3.12 -3.84 -12.54
C GLU A 74 2.27 -4.70 -11.61
N ALA A 75 1.01 -4.89 -11.98
CA ALA A 75 0.17 -5.90 -11.37
C ALA A 75 0.43 -7.24 -12.05
N ILE A 76 0.58 -8.31 -11.27
CA ILE A 76 0.90 -9.64 -11.79
C ILE A 76 0.10 -10.72 -11.08
N PHE A 77 -0.19 -11.79 -11.81
CA PHE A 77 -0.58 -13.05 -11.21
C PHE A 77 0.67 -13.88 -10.89
N TYR A 78 0.73 -14.43 -9.68
CA TYR A 78 1.85 -15.19 -9.18
C TYR A 78 1.41 -16.61 -8.82
N ASN A 79 1.85 -17.56 -9.63
CA ASN A 79 1.57 -18.97 -9.44
C ASN A 79 2.55 -19.59 -8.42
N ILE A 80 2.00 -20.22 -7.38
CA ILE A 80 2.78 -20.97 -6.39
C ILE A 80 2.55 -22.45 -6.64
N LYS A 81 3.65 -23.19 -6.86
CA LYS A 81 3.62 -24.63 -7.10
C LYS A 81 2.84 -25.35 -6.00
N ASN A 82 1.83 -26.13 -6.40
CA ASN A 82 0.92 -26.88 -5.54
C ASN A 82 0.02 -26.03 -4.63
N GLU A 83 -0.09 -24.74 -4.89
CA GLU A 83 -1.08 -23.84 -4.28
C GLU A 83 -1.95 -23.20 -5.38
N ARG A 84 -2.71 -22.17 -5.02
CA ARG A 84 -3.43 -21.31 -5.96
C ARG A 84 -2.53 -20.22 -6.53
N GLU A 85 -3.00 -19.64 -7.62
CA GLU A 85 -2.49 -18.38 -8.12
C GLU A 85 -2.95 -17.22 -7.22
N TYR A 86 -2.07 -16.24 -7.03
CA TYR A 86 -2.37 -15.04 -6.24
C TYR A 86 -2.18 -13.81 -7.10
N TYR A 87 -3.06 -12.83 -6.91
CA TYR A 87 -2.91 -11.52 -7.52
C TYR A 87 -2.00 -10.63 -6.69
N ILE A 88 -1.07 -9.93 -7.33
CA ILE A 88 -0.22 -8.92 -6.70
C ILE A 88 -0.50 -7.59 -7.41
N PRO A 89 -1.18 -6.64 -6.75
CA PRO A 89 -1.54 -5.38 -7.37
C PRO A 89 -0.37 -4.40 -7.45
N LEU A 90 -0.60 -3.30 -8.15
CA LEU A 90 0.22 -2.08 -8.03
C LEU A 90 0.21 -1.63 -6.56
N ASN A 91 1.39 -1.39 -5.99
CA ASN A 91 1.48 -0.92 -4.60
C ASN A 91 2.67 -0.01 -4.33
N ILE A 92 2.46 0.84 -3.33
CA ILE A 92 3.49 1.61 -2.62
C ILE A 92 3.52 1.06 -1.20
N GLY A 93 4.55 0.29 -0.88
CA GLY A 93 4.81 -0.24 0.46
C GLY A 93 5.64 0.74 1.28
N PHE A 94 5.18 1.06 2.48
CA PHE A 94 5.87 1.87 3.48
C PHE A 94 6.23 1.01 4.68
N ILE A 95 7.47 1.07 5.14
CA ILE A 95 7.95 0.35 6.32
C ILE A 95 8.70 1.33 7.20
N GLY A 96 8.42 1.27 8.51
CA GLY A 96 9.20 1.98 9.52
C GLY A 96 9.06 1.30 10.88
N LYS A 97 9.61 1.93 11.92
CA LYS A 97 9.56 1.38 13.29
C LYS A 97 8.14 1.16 13.82
N THR A 98 7.15 1.87 13.27
CA THR A 98 5.76 1.84 13.74
C THR A 98 4.89 0.77 13.05
N GLY A 99 5.38 0.18 11.95
CA GLY A 99 4.64 -0.83 11.20
C GLY A 99 5.00 -0.87 9.72
N ALA A 100 4.29 -1.73 8.99
CA ALA A 100 4.36 -1.84 7.54
C ALA A 100 2.97 -1.64 6.95
N PHE A 101 2.87 -0.79 5.93
CA PHE A 101 1.61 -0.41 5.32
C PHE A 101 1.75 -0.39 3.79
N ASP A 102 0.74 -0.88 3.08
CA ASP A 102 0.69 -0.89 1.63
C ASP A 102 -0.45 0.01 1.16
N ILE A 103 -0.16 0.94 0.25
CA ILE A 103 -1.17 1.64 -0.55
C ILE A 103 -1.28 0.87 -1.86
N VAL A 104 -2.46 0.31 -2.11
CA VAL A 104 -2.75 -0.56 -3.24
C VAL A 104 -3.67 0.16 -4.22
N LEU A 105 -3.40 -0.01 -5.52
CA LEU A 105 -4.26 0.48 -6.60
C LEU A 105 -4.74 -0.70 -7.45
N ILE A 106 -6.06 -0.91 -7.48
CA ILE A 106 -6.73 -1.92 -8.33
C ILE A 106 -7.78 -1.18 -9.14
N GLY A 107 -7.58 -1.10 -10.46
CA GLY A 107 -8.34 -0.16 -11.30
C GLY A 107 -8.17 1.27 -10.79
N ASP A 108 -9.29 1.92 -10.44
CA ASP A 108 -9.33 3.26 -9.84
C ASP A 108 -9.62 3.23 -8.32
N VAL A 109 -9.56 2.05 -7.69
CA VAL A 109 -9.81 1.89 -6.26
C VAL A 109 -8.50 1.87 -5.48
N ILE A 110 -8.43 2.76 -4.48
CA ILE A 110 -7.33 2.83 -3.52
C ILE A 110 -7.70 2.01 -2.29
N ASP A 111 -6.89 1.00 -1.98
CA ASP A 111 -7.03 0.18 -0.78
C ASP A 111 -5.77 0.34 0.08
N ILE A 112 -5.93 0.61 1.39
CA ILE A 112 -4.80 0.86 2.30
C ILE A 112 -4.75 -0.26 3.32
N ARG A 113 -3.66 -1.01 3.30
CA ARG A 113 -3.48 -2.24 4.05
C ARG A 113 -2.40 -2.09 5.09
N ASP A 114 -2.65 -2.60 6.29
CA ASP A 114 -1.66 -2.88 7.31
C ASP A 114 -1.08 -4.27 7.04
N SER A 115 0.18 -4.30 6.66
CA SER A 115 0.95 -5.50 6.36
C SER A 115 1.97 -5.83 7.45
N THR A 116 1.87 -5.18 8.62
CA THR A 116 2.79 -5.37 9.75
C THR A 116 2.85 -6.83 10.22
N ARG A 117 1.74 -7.56 10.11
CA ARG A 117 1.65 -8.98 10.50
C ARG A 117 2.11 -9.94 9.39
N ARG A 118 2.64 -9.45 8.26
CA ARG A 118 3.15 -10.31 7.20
C ARG A 118 4.34 -11.10 7.75
N ARG A 119 4.16 -12.42 7.88
CA ARG A 119 5.25 -13.34 8.19
C ARG A 119 5.77 -13.89 6.87
N PHE A 120 7.08 -14.14 6.78
CA PHE A 120 7.73 -14.59 5.55
C PHE A 120 7.36 -16.02 5.09
N LYS A 121 6.34 -16.66 5.69
CA LYS A 121 5.94 -18.03 5.38
C LYS A 121 4.82 -18.02 4.32
N PRO A 122 4.75 -19.04 3.43
CA PRO A 122 3.72 -19.11 2.40
C PRO A 122 2.28 -18.97 2.92
N LYS A 123 1.99 -19.59 4.08
CA LYS A 123 0.67 -19.51 4.73
C LYS A 123 0.25 -18.10 5.18
N ASP A 124 1.20 -17.18 5.36
CA ASP A 124 0.98 -15.85 5.91
C ASP A 124 0.97 -14.76 4.82
N ARG A 125 0.96 -15.14 3.52
CA ARG A 125 0.95 -14.21 2.37
C ARG A 125 -0.25 -13.26 2.37
N LEU A 126 -1.40 -13.77 2.81
CA LEU A 126 -2.66 -13.01 2.96
C LEU A 126 -2.78 -12.34 4.35
N SER A 127 -1.72 -12.34 5.16
CA SER A 127 -1.71 -11.69 6.49
C SER A 127 -1.57 -10.18 6.35
N HIS A 128 -2.64 -9.56 5.87
CA HIS A 128 -2.83 -8.11 5.84
C HIS A 128 -4.29 -7.77 6.12
N THR A 129 -4.47 -6.62 6.72
CA THR A 129 -5.75 -6.08 7.15
C THR A 129 -5.92 -4.69 6.57
N PRO A 130 -7.12 -4.13 6.43
CA PRO A 130 -7.24 -2.71 6.11
C PRO A 130 -6.79 -1.86 7.31
N VAL A 131 -6.29 -0.67 7.02
CA VAL A 131 -5.94 0.31 8.05
C VAL A 131 -7.21 0.84 8.71
N LEU A 132 -7.29 0.71 10.03
CA LEU A 132 -8.45 1.15 10.83
C LEU A 132 -8.18 2.34 11.74
N SER A 133 -6.93 2.52 12.11
CA SER A 133 -6.53 3.60 12.99
C SER A 133 -6.30 4.88 12.19
N ILE A 134 -6.99 5.95 12.57
CA ILE A 134 -6.72 7.30 12.03
C ILE A 134 -5.28 7.73 12.35
N LYS A 135 -4.68 7.26 13.46
CA LYS A 135 -3.28 7.52 13.78
C LYS A 135 -2.36 6.91 12.71
N ASN A 136 -2.58 5.65 12.35
CA ASN A 136 -1.78 4.97 11.32
C ASN A 136 -2.00 5.62 9.95
N PHE A 137 -3.24 5.95 9.59
CA PHE A 137 -3.53 6.68 8.36
C PHE A 137 -2.75 8.01 8.28
N LYS A 138 -2.68 8.78 9.37
CA LYS A 138 -1.89 10.03 9.40
C LYS A 138 -0.39 9.80 9.17
N LEU A 139 0.17 8.70 9.67
CA LEU A 139 1.57 8.34 9.42
C LEU A 139 1.81 8.02 7.94
N ILE A 140 0.89 7.25 7.34
CA ILE A 140 0.91 6.93 5.90
C ILE A 140 0.78 8.20 5.07
N GLU A 141 -0.20 9.05 5.37
CA GLU A 141 -0.43 10.34 4.69
C GLU A 141 0.81 11.25 4.76
N LYS A 142 1.46 11.37 5.92
CA LYS A 142 2.68 12.15 6.08
C LYS A 142 3.84 11.58 5.27
N SER A 143 4.01 10.26 5.26
CA SER A 143 5.09 9.59 4.54
C SER A 143 4.87 9.63 3.03
N PHE A 144 3.63 9.48 2.58
CA PHE A 144 3.25 9.68 1.19
C PHE A 144 3.54 11.09 0.69
N LYS A 145 3.26 12.12 1.52
CA LYS A 145 3.63 13.50 1.18
C LYS A 145 5.14 13.64 0.96
N LYS A 146 5.93 13.07 1.88
CA LYS A 146 7.39 13.11 1.80
C LYS A 146 7.93 12.36 0.59
N LEU A 147 7.30 11.26 0.20
CA LEU A 147 7.63 10.54 -1.03
C LEU A 147 7.34 11.38 -2.28
N LEU A 148 6.20 12.06 -2.35
CA LEU A 148 5.90 12.97 -3.46
C LEU A 148 6.94 14.09 -3.56
N GLU A 149 7.23 14.77 -2.44
CA GLU A 149 8.25 15.82 -2.37
C GLU A 149 9.62 15.30 -2.81
N HIS A 150 10.00 14.10 -2.37
CA HIS A 150 11.26 13.45 -2.76
C HIS A 150 11.35 13.24 -4.28
N ILE A 151 10.30 12.66 -4.88
CA ILE A 151 10.27 12.37 -6.32
C ILE A 151 10.31 13.67 -7.15
N GLU A 152 9.56 14.69 -6.74
CA GLU A 152 9.57 15.98 -7.42
C GLU A 152 10.96 16.64 -7.39
N ASN A 153 11.68 16.51 -6.27
CA ASN A 153 13.04 17.02 -6.15
C ASN A 153 14.03 16.25 -7.03
N GLU A 154 13.93 14.91 -7.10
CA GLU A 154 14.78 14.10 -7.97
C GLU A 154 14.53 14.40 -9.46
N ASP A 155 13.27 14.53 -9.86
CA ASP A 155 12.91 14.90 -11.24
C ASP A 155 13.43 16.30 -11.63
N ASN A 156 13.44 17.24 -10.69
CA ASN A 156 13.97 18.59 -10.94
C ASN A 156 15.50 18.60 -11.07
N LYS A 157 16.22 17.74 -10.32
CA LYS A 157 17.67 17.59 -10.47
C LYS A 157 18.07 17.04 -11.83
N LEU A 158 17.26 16.15 -12.42
CA LEU A 158 17.51 15.55 -13.73
C LEU A 158 17.25 16.50 -14.91
N LYS A 159 16.53 17.61 -14.68
CA LYS A 159 16.19 18.60 -15.71
C LYS A 159 17.21 19.75 -15.81
N ASN A 160 18.07 19.90 -14.80
CA ASN A 160 19.14 20.90 -14.75
C ASN A 160 20.48 20.26 -15.13
#